data_AF-A0A8J6HHE8-F1
#
_entry.id   AF-A0A8J6HHE8-F1
#
_cell.length_a   1.000
_cell.length_b   1.000
_cell.length_c   1.000
_cell.angle_alpha   90.00
_cell.angle_beta   90.00
_cell.angle_gamma   90.00
#
_symmetry.space_group_name_H-M   'P 1'
#
loop_
_entity.id
_entity.type
_entity.pdbx_description
1 polymer ?
#
loop_
_entity_poly.entity_id
_entity_poly.type
_entity_poly.pdbx_seq_one_letter_code
_entity_poly.pdbx_strand_id
1 'polypeptide(L)'
;MWYKNNKFDRGHLSPRCDFEGDLERKMTFYYINAAPQSRSLNRGGWRDLEVYARSNATKKVAKVITGTYGTLDTFGGISVPKNFFKILVFCDSSFEIYVGVNYGTRRSANDVCLPVACSWRHAQTREDIMATQIYCCGYNATLIRSFGLTGKELKIH
;
A
#
# COMPACT_ATOMS: atom_id res chain seq x y z
N MET A 1 22.18 -19.40 -4.60
CA MET A 1 20.96 -20.15 -4.23
C MET A 1 19.81 -19.18 -3.97
N TRP A 2 18.95 -18.95 -4.98
CA TRP A 2 18.00 -17.82 -5.01
C TRP A 2 16.58 -18.12 -4.49
N TYR A 3 16.29 -19.32 -3.98
CA TYR A 3 14.90 -19.73 -3.73
C TYR A 3 14.63 -20.68 -2.55
N LYS A 4 15.55 -20.88 -1.58
CA LYS A 4 15.29 -21.81 -0.46
C LYS A 4 14.73 -21.18 0.83
N ASN A 5 14.78 -19.84 0.98
CA ASN A 5 14.23 -19.11 2.16
C ASN A 5 13.52 -17.79 1.76
N ASN A 6 12.83 -17.78 0.62
CA ASN A 6 12.36 -16.54 -0.03
C ASN A 6 11.11 -15.96 0.67
N LYS A 7 11.34 -15.10 1.68
CA LYS A 7 10.31 -14.45 2.51
C LYS A 7 9.52 -13.34 1.79
N PHE A 8 10.01 -12.91 0.62
CA PHE A 8 9.46 -11.78 -0.15
C PHE A 8 9.00 -12.23 -1.55
N ASP A 9 7.85 -11.75 -1.96
CA ASP A 9 7.33 -11.77 -3.33
C ASP A 9 7.68 -10.44 -4.04
N ARG A 10 7.55 -10.40 -5.37
CA ARG A 10 7.52 -9.14 -6.13
C ARG A 10 6.13 -8.52 -5.96
N GLY A 11 5.99 -7.55 -5.06
CA GLY A 11 4.73 -6.86 -4.81
C GLY A 11 4.51 -5.75 -5.83
N HIS A 12 3.44 -5.84 -6.62
CA HIS A 12 3.13 -4.83 -7.62
C HIS A 12 2.55 -3.57 -6.96
N LEU A 13 2.95 -2.38 -7.40
CA LEU A 13 2.41 -1.11 -6.92
C LEU A 13 1.11 -0.73 -7.64
N SER A 14 1.04 -0.96 -8.95
CA SER A 14 -0.20 -0.99 -9.73
C SER A 14 -0.47 -2.44 -10.16
N PRO A 15 -1.50 -3.10 -9.65
CA PRO A 15 -1.73 -4.50 -9.98
C PRO A 15 -2.21 -4.65 -11.42
N ARG A 16 -1.80 -5.75 -12.06
CA ARG A 16 -2.20 -6.09 -13.44
C ARG A 16 -3.71 -6.01 -13.67
N CYS A 17 -4.49 -6.40 -12.67
CA CYS A 17 -5.94 -6.49 -12.77
C CYS A 17 -6.66 -5.14 -12.79
N ASP A 18 -5.93 -4.03 -12.64
CA ASP A 18 -6.50 -2.68 -12.74
C ASP A 18 -6.43 -2.13 -14.17
N PHE A 19 -5.83 -2.87 -15.12
CA PHE A 19 -5.73 -2.48 -16.52
C PHE A 19 -6.34 -3.53 -17.44
N GLU A 20 -7.20 -3.09 -18.36
CA GLU A 20 -7.82 -3.95 -19.37
C GLU A 20 -6.91 -4.17 -20.59
N GLY A 21 -6.04 -3.21 -20.90
CA GLY A 21 -5.12 -3.27 -22.05
C GLY A 21 -3.86 -4.13 -21.79
N ASP A 22 -3.45 -4.89 -22.80
CA ASP A 22 -2.33 -5.84 -22.69
C ASP A 22 -0.96 -5.16 -22.51
N LEU A 23 -0.79 -3.92 -22.99
CA LEU A 23 0.44 -3.15 -22.82
C LEU A 23 0.58 -2.63 -21.38
N GLU A 24 -0.49 -2.08 -20.83
CA GLU A 24 -0.57 -1.59 -19.46
C GLU A 24 -0.40 -2.74 -18.45
N ARG A 25 -1.01 -3.89 -18.73
CA ARG A 25 -0.81 -5.11 -17.96
C ARG A 25 0.65 -5.55 -17.96
N LYS A 26 1.36 -5.46 -19.09
CA LYS A 26 2.80 -5.74 -19.17
C LYS A 26 3.63 -4.71 -18.41
N MET A 27 3.25 -3.43 -18.44
CA MET A 27 3.91 -2.37 -17.66
C MET A 27 3.87 -2.64 -16.16
N THR A 28 2.83 -3.32 -15.66
CA THR A 28 2.75 -3.68 -14.23
C THR A 28 3.81 -4.68 -13.75
N PHE A 29 4.44 -5.43 -14.65
CA PHE A 29 5.48 -6.41 -14.31
C PHE A 29 6.91 -5.84 -14.31
N TYR A 30 7.10 -4.58 -14.71
CA TYR A 30 8.41 -3.94 -14.67
C TYR A 30 8.82 -3.62 -13.22
N TYR A 31 10.12 -3.69 -12.96
CA TYR A 31 10.69 -3.43 -11.63
C TYR A 31 10.40 -2.03 -11.10
N ILE A 32 10.12 -1.05 -11.96
CA ILE A 32 9.65 0.29 -11.55
C ILE A 32 8.29 0.22 -10.82
N ASN A 33 7.51 -0.83 -11.06
CA ASN A 33 6.20 -1.07 -10.48
C ASN A 33 6.22 -2.22 -9.47
N ALA A 34 7.39 -2.68 -9.03
CA ALA A 34 7.49 -3.77 -8.06
C ALA A 34 8.51 -3.46 -6.96
N ALA A 35 8.11 -3.68 -5.71
CA ALA A 35 9.01 -3.61 -4.57
C ALA A 35 9.04 -4.95 -3.83
N PRO A 36 10.14 -5.32 -3.15
CA PRO A 36 10.17 -6.51 -2.31
C PRO A 36 9.06 -6.43 -1.25
N GLN A 37 8.04 -7.28 -1.37
CA GLN A 37 6.87 -7.29 -0.48
C GLN A 37 6.76 -8.65 0.20
N SER A 38 6.46 -8.70 1.49
CA SER A 38 6.30 -9.99 2.15
C SER A 38 5.13 -10.76 1.59
N ARG A 39 5.27 -12.09 1.54
CA ARG A 39 4.19 -13.00 1.08
C ARG A 39 2.88 -12.79 1.83
N SER A 40 2.98 -12.54 3.13
CA SER A 40 1.81 -12.43 4.00
C SER A 40 1.05 -11.12 3.73
N LEU A 41 1.76 -10.01 3.54
CA LEU A 41 1.15 -8.74 3.15
C LEU A 41 0.59 -8.83 1.72
N ASN A 42 1.41 -9.27 0.76
CA ASN A 42 1.06 -9.33 -0.67
C ASN A 42 -0.16 -10.22 -0.94
N ARG A 43 -0.23 -11.41 -0.32
CA ARG A 43 -1.32 -12.38 -0.56
C ARG A 43 -2.52 -12.22 0.37
N GLY A 44 -2.36 -11.47 1.46
CA GLY A 44 -3.39 -11.17 2.45
C GLY A 44 -3.91 -9.75 2.27
N GLY A 45 -3.70 -8.91 3.30
CA GLY A 45 -4.34 -7.61 3.40
C GLY A 45 -4.15 -6.70 2.18
N TRP A 46 -2.97 -6.71 1.54
CA TRP A 46 -2.72 -5.88 0.36
C TRP A 46 -3.60 -6.26 -0.83
N ARG A 47 -3.72 -7.56 -1.10
CA ARG A 47 -4.65 -8.07 -2.11
C ARG A 47 -6.09 -7.69 -1.79
N ASP A 48 -6.50 -7.81 -0.53
CA ASP A 48 -7.89 -7.49 -0.14
C ASP A 48 -8.19 -5.99 -0.29
N LEU A 49 -7.22 -5.12 0.01
CA LEU A 49 -7.33 -3.68 -0.24
C LEU A 49 -7.41 -3.37 -1.74
N GLU A 50 -6.63 -4.06 -2.58
CA GLU A 50 -6.72 -3.91 -4.03
C GLU A 50 -8.08 -4.33 -4.58
N VAL A 51 -8.64 -5.44 -4.07
CA VAL A 51 -10.01 -5.88 -4.42
C VAL A 51 -11.03 -4.83 -3.97
N TYR A 52 -10.91 -4.30 -2.76
CA TYR A 52 -11.78 -3.25 -2.26
C TYR A 52 -11.73 -1.99 -3.14
N ALA A 53 -10.53 -1.50 -3.46
CA ALA A 53 -10.34 -0.34 -4.31
C ALA A 53 -10.97 -0.55 -5.70
N ARG A 54 -10.74 -1.71 -6.33
CA ARG A 54 -11.33 -2.06 -7.64
C ARG A 54 -12.86 -2.14 -7.60
N SER A 55 -13.42 -2.72 -6.54
CA SER A 55 -14.87 -2.82 -6.38
C SER A 55 -15.56 -1.45 -6.21
N ASN A 56 -14.82 -0.43 -5.78
CA ASN A 56 -15.30 0.93 -5.62
C ASN A 56 -14.87 1.87 -6.76
N ALA A 57 -13.98 1.46 -7.66
CA ALA A 57 -13.51 2.26 -8.79
C ALA A 57 -14.65 2.72 -9.71
N THR A 58 -15.67 1.89 -9.92
CA THR A 58 -16.82 2.23 -10.77
C THR A 58 -17.89 3.05 -10.05
N LYS A 59 -17.78 3.24 -8.73
CA LYS A 59 -18.83 3.85 -7.91
C LYS A 59 -18.38 5.15 -7.24
N LYS A 60 -17.17 5.17 -6.70
CA LYS A 60 -16.73 6.19 -5.74
C LYS A 60 -15.25 6.56 -5.84
N VAL A 61 -14.35 5.65 -6.24
CA VAL A 61 -12.91 5.92 -6.25
C VAL A 61 -12.53 6.56 -7.58
N ALA A 62 -12.09 7.81 -7.54
CA ALA A 62 -11.67 8.58 -8.70
C ALA A 62 -10.18 8.38 -9.03
N LYS A 63 -9.34 8.21 -7.99
CA LYS A 63 -7.89 8.09 -8.16
C LYS A 63 -7.27 7.22 -7.07
N VAL A 64 -6.29 6.41 -7.45
CA VAL A 64 -5.52 5.57 -6.54
C VAL A 64 -4.05 5.96 -6.64
N ILE A 65 -3.43 6.30 -5.52
CA ILE A 65 -1.99 6.60 -5.42
C ILE A 65 -1.37 5.48 -4.62
N THR A 66 -0.32 4.84 -5.13
CA THR A 66 0.36 3.73 -4.43
C THR A 66 1.86 3.97 -4.40
N GLY A 67 2.51 3.59 -3.31
CA GLY A 67 3.96 3.66 -3.20
C GLY A 67 4.49 2.94 -1.97
N THR A 68 5.76 3.18 -1.68
CA THR A 68 6.46 2.62 -0.52
C THR A 68 7.16 3.73 0.25
N TYR A 69 7.37 3.51 1.55
CA TYR A 69 8.14 4.45 2.36
C TYR A 69 8.90 3.75 3.49
N GLY A 70 10.03 4.36 3.85
CA GLY A 70 10.99 3.81 4.79
C GLY A 70 11.74 2.60 4.23
N THR A 71 12.95 2.37 4.73
CA THR A 71 13.77 1.20 4.38
C THR A 71 13.85 0.29 5.59
N LEU A 72 13.49 -0.98 5.41
CA LEU A 72 13.64 -2.01 6.43
C LEU A 72 15.02 -2.66 6.38
N ASP A 73 15.46 -2.98 5.16
CA ASP A 73 16.70 -3.70 4.91
C ASP A 73 17.18 -3.39 3.49
N THR A 74 18.41 -3.78 3.16
CA THR A 74 18.94 -3.72 1.80
C THR A 74 19.49 -5.10 1.44
N PHE A 75 18.92 -5.73 0.41
CA PHE A 75 19.37 -7.04 -0.04
C PHE A 75 19.84 -6.98 -1.48
N GLY A 76 21.12 -7.27 -1.72
CA GLY A 76 21.71 -7.25 -3.07
C GLY A 76 21.64 -5.88 -3.77
N GLY A 77 21.73 -4.79 -3.00
CA GLY A 77 21.64 -3.42 -3.51
C GLY A 77 20.21 -2.90 -3.73
N ILE A 78 19.19 -3.71 -3.45
CA ILE A 78 17.79 -3.31 -3.54
C ILE A 78 17.26 -2.98 -2.14
N SER A 79 16.71 -1.77 -1.99
CA SER A 79 16.05 -1.33 -0.76
C SER A 79 14.74 -2.12 -0.56
N VAL A 80 14.64 -2.84 0.55
CA VAL A 80 13.40 -3.48 1.00
C VAL A 80 12.60 -2.44 1.77
N PRO A 81 11.41 -2.04 1.29
CA PRO A 81 10.65 -1.01 1.95
C PRO A 81 10.13 -1.48 3.31
N LYS A 82 10.01 -0.55 4.26
CA LYS A 82 9.41 -0.83 5.57
C LYS A 82 7.90 -0.94 5.47
N ASN A 83 7.29 -0.06 4.68
CA ASN A 83 5.84 0.05 4.52
C ASN A 83 5.44 0.28 3.06
N PHE A 84 4.24 -0.15 2.73
CA PHE A 84 3.51 0.17 1.52
C PHE A 84 2.36 1.11 1.87
N PHE A 85 2.05 2.07 1.01
CA PHE A 85 0.89 2.94 1.20
C PHE A 85 0.03 2.96 -0.05
N LYS A 86 -1.28 3.08 0.15
CA LYS A 86 -2.26 3.29 -0.91
C LYS A 86 -3.25 4.37 -0.45
N ILE A 87 -3.41 5.40 -1.25
CA ILE A 87 -4.37 6.48 -1.00
C ILE A 87 -5.49 6.35 -2.02
N LEU A 88 -6.72 6.20 -1.53
CA LEU A 88 -7.91 6.21 -2.34
C LEU A 88 -8.50 7.61 -2.28
N VAL A 89 -8.58 8.30 -3.42
CA VAL A 89 -9.26 9.58 -3.57
C VAL A 89 -10.63 9.31 -4.18
N PHE A 90 -11.68 9.79 -3.53
CA PHE A 90 -13.06 9.56 -3.91
C PHE A 90 -13.63 10.73 -4.73
N CYS A 91 -14.68 10.48 -5.51
CA CYS A 91 -15.30 11.48 -6.41
C CYS A 91 -15.80 12.74 -5.70
N ASP A 92 -16.11 12.68 -4.39
CA ASP A 92 -16.48 13.83 -3.57
C ASP A 92 -15.26 14.63 -3.06
N SER A 93 -14.08 14.37 -3.61
CA SER A 93 -12.78 14.92 -3.19
C SER A 93 -12.32 14.52 -1.79
N SER A 94 -13.02 13.60 -1.12
CA SER A 94 -12.51 12.98 0.11
C SER A 94 -11.41 11.97 -0.23
N PHE A 95 -10.59 11.59 0.76
CA PHE A 95 -9.57 10.57 0.56
C PHE A 95 -9.34 9.76 1.83
N GLU A 96 -8.87 8.53 1.63
CA GLU A 96 -8.49 7.61 2.70
C GLU A 96 -7.07 7.11 2.47
N ILE A 97 -6.28 7.07 3.54
CA ILE A 97 -4.88 6.64 3.51
C ILE A 97 -4.79 5.27 4.16
N TYR A 98 -4.31 4.30 3.39
CA TYR A 98 -4.07 2.94 3.85
C TYR A 98 -2.57 2.66 3.87
N VAL A 99 -2.07 2.05 4.95
CA VAL A 99 -0.66 1.67 5.08
C VAL A 99 -0.54 0.21 5.48
N GLY A 100 0.22 -0.57 4.69
CA GLY A 100 0.57 -1.95 4.99
C GLY A 100 2.02 -2.08 5.46
N VAL A 101 2.26 -2.82 6.53
CA VAL A 101 3.62 -3.08 7.04
C VAL A 101 4.23 -4.26 6.30
N ASN A 102 5.39 -4.05 5.69
CA ASN A 102 6.01 -5.03 4.80
C ASN A 102 6.53 -6.25 5.57
N TYR A 103 7.37 -6.04 6.58
CA TYR A 103 7.88 -7.10 7.44
C TYR A 103 8.36 -6.44 8.73
N GLY A 104 7.97 -6.95 9.89
CA GLY A 104 8.31 -6.30 11.16
C GLY A 104 7.54 -6.90 12.32
N THR A 105 8.19 -6.97 13.46
CA THR A 105 7.65 -7.43 14.74
C THR A 105 6.29 -6.81 15.08
N ARG A 106 5.58 -7.37 16.06
CA ARG A 106 4.36 -6.77 16.65
C ARG A 106 4.59 -5.26 16.83
N ARG A 107 3.85 -4.44 16.09
CA ARG A 107 3.93 -2.97 16.08
C ARG A 107 2.55 -2.44 16.39
N SER A 108 2.49 -1.37 17.16
CA SER A 108 1.23 -0.66 17.35
C SER A 108 0.88 0.11 16.08
N ALA A 109 -0.41 0.24 15.74
CA ALA A 109 -0.86 1.12 14.66
C ALA A 109 -0.31 2.55 14.84
N ASN A 110 -0.17 2.99 16.09
CA ASN A 110 0.40 4.30 16.45
C ASN A 110 1.86 4.48 16.03
N ASP A 111 2.63 3.39 15.87
CA ASP A 111 4.02 3.45 15.39
C ASP A 111 4.10 3.75 13.89
N VAL A 112 3.00 3.52 13.17
CA VAL A 112 2.88 3.72 11.73
C VAL A 112 2.29 5.09 11.44
N CYS A 113 1.16 5.40 12.06
CA CYS A 113 0.39 6.64 11.90
C CYS A 113 -0.67 6.77 13.01
N LEU A 114 -1.39 7.90 13.06
CA LEU A 114 -2.58 8.00 13.90
C LEU A 114 -3.71 7.18 13.27
N PRO A 115 -4.18 6.08 13.90
CA PRO A 115 -5.23 5.26 13.30
C PRO A 115 -6.56 6.00 13.32
N VAL A 116 -7.30 5.93 12.22
CA VAL A 116 -8.66 6.50 12.08
C VAL A 116 -9.61 5.46 11.49
N ALA A 117 -10.91 5.74 11.52
CA ALA A 117 -11.89 4.90 10.84
C ALA A 117 -11.87 5.19 9.32
N CYS A 118 -11.83 4.14 8.52
CA CYS A 118 -11.99 4.20 7.06
C CYS A 118 -13.24 3.44 6.63
N SER A 119 -13.68 3.70 5.40
CA SER A 119 -14.78 2.99 4.74
C SER A 119 -14.53 1.48 4.62
N TRP A 120 -13.27 1.06 4.43
CA TRP A 120 -12.93 -0.36 4.44
C TRP A 120 -12.74 -0.87 5.87
N ARG A 121 -13.79 -1.50 6.41
CA ARG A 121 -13.83 -1.99 7.81
C ARG A 121 -12.82 -3.08 8.17
N HIS A 122 -12.14 -3.66 7.18
CA HIS A 122 -11.07 -4.65 7.43
C HIS A 122 -9.71 -3.97 7.70
N ALA A 123 -9.59 -2.66 7.45
CA ALA A 123 -8.47 -1.87 7.92
C ALA A 123 -8.56 -1.69 9.44
N GLN A 124 -7.44 -1.92 10.14
CA GLN A 124 -7.45 -2.01 11.60
C GLN A 124 -7.26 -0.66 12.27
N THR A 125 -7.92 -0.47 13.42
CA THR A 125 -7.98 0.80 14.17
C THR A 125 -7.27 0.77 15.54
N ARG A 126 -6.96 -0.41 16.12
CA ARG A 126 -6.11 -0.77 17.30
C ARG A 126 -6.53 -2.20 17.74
N GLU A 127 -5.77 -3.08 18.38
CA GLU A 127 -4.58 -3.06 19.23
C GLU A 127 -3.77 -4.35 18.99
N ASP A 128 -2.44 -4.24 18.84
CA ASP A 128 -1.45 -5.26 19.23
C ASP A 128 -1.45 -6.64 18.50
N ILE A 129 -1.28 -6.71 17.16
CA ILE A 129 -1.31 -7.97 16.37
C ILE A 129 -0.29 -8.00 15.20
N MET A 130 0.04 -9.22 14.74
CA MET A 130 1.12 -9.69 13.84
C MET A 130 1.37 -8.94 12.51
N ALA A 131 2.57 -9.19 11.96
CA ALA A 131 3.12 -8.71 10.69
C ALA A 131 2.31 -9.11 9.44
N THR A 132 1.15 -8.49 9.20
CA THR A 132 0.30 -8.79 8.02
C THR A 132 -0.76 -7.73 7.69
N GLN A 133 -0.88 -6.65 8.45
CA GLN A 133 -2.10 -5.85 8.48
C GLN A 133 -1.97 -4.52 7.75
N ILE A 134 -3.13 -4.02 7.32
CA ILE A 134 -3.32 -2.69 6.76
C ILE A 134 -4.00 -1.80 7.78
N TYR A 135 -3.42 -0.63 7.96
CA TYR A 135 -3.88 0.41 8.85
C TYR A 135 -4.55 1.53 8.05
N CYS A 136 -5.64 2.05 8.60
CA CYS A 136 -6.24 3.29 8.11
C CYS A 136 -5.59 4.46 8.86
N CYS A 137 -4.94 5.34 8.13
CA CYS A 137 -4.17 6.46 8.69
C CYS A 137 -4.91 7.78 8.52
N GLY A 138 -4.95 8.55 9.61
CA GLY A 138 -5.35 9.95 9.55
C GLY A 138 -4.36 10.78 8.72
N TYR A 139 -4.87 11.81 8.06
CA TYR A 139 -4.03 12.76 7.34
C TYR A 139 -3.05 13.44 8.29
N ASN A 140 -1.77 13.44 7.90
CA ASN A 140 -0.72 14.18 8.57
C ASN A 140 0.27 14.69 7.53
N ALA A 141 0.53 16.00 7.48
CA ALA A 141 1.40 16.60 6.46
C ALA A 141 2.82 16.02 6.48
N THR A 142 3.35 15.64 7.65
CA THR A 142 4.66 14.98 7.78
C THR A 142 4.63 13.57 7.21
N LEU A 143 3.55 12.82 7.44
CA LEU A 143 3.36 11.49 6.84
C LEU A 143 3.27 11.58 5.32
N ILE A 144 2.49 12.51 4.78
CA ILE A 144 2.37 12.73 3.33
C ILE A 144 3.71 13.12 2.70
N ARG A 145 4.49 13.99 3.36
CA ARG A 145 5.86 14.31 2.91
C ARG A 145 6.78 13.09 2.95
N SER A 146 6.62 12.19 3.93
CA SER A 146 7.41 10.96 3.99
C SER A 146 7.11 9.99 2.84
N PHE A 147 5.95 10.15 2.19
CA PHE A 147 5.57 9.44 0.96
C PHE A 147 6.11 10.12 -0.30
N GLY A 148 6.80 11.26 -0.16
CA GLY A 148 7.26 12.08 -1.29
C GLY A 148 6.15 12.90 -1.96
N LEU A 149 5.02 13.10 -1.28
CA LEU A 149 3.85 13.83 -1.82
C LEU A 149 3.77 15.25 -1.22
N THR A 150 3.16 16.17 -1.98
CA THR A 150 2.98 17.58 -1.58
C THR A 150 1.54 17.90 -1.16
N GLY A 151 0.62 16.95 -1.32
CA GLY A 151 -0.81 17.09 -1.03
C GLY A 151 -1.61 17.62 -2.22
N LYS A 152 -0.95 18.25 -3.21
CA LYS A 152 -1.57 18.63 -4.49
C LYS A 152 -2.08 17.41 -5.25
N GLU A 153 -1.36 16.28 -5.11
CA GLU A 153 -1.67 15.02 -5.76
C GLU A 153 -2.97 14.38 -5.23
N LEU A 154 -3.47 14.82 -4.07
CA LEU A 154 -4.70 14.34 -3.45
C LEU A 154 -5.97 15.00 -4.01
N LYS A 155 -5.84 16.01 -4.88
CA LYS A 155 -6.97 16.67 -5.53
C LYS A 155 -7.37 15.94 -6.81
N ILE A 156 -8.66 15.95 -7.12
CA ILE A 156 -9.21 15.61 -8.44
C ILE A 156 -9.14 16.90 -9.27
N HIS A 157 -8.58 16.83 -10.47
CA HIS A 157 -8.49 17.96 -11.40
C HIS A 157 -9.82 18.22 -12.09
#